data_AF-A0A776LQS5-F1
#
_entry.id   AF-A0A776LQS5-F1
#
_cell.length_a   1.000
_cell.length_b   1.000
_cell.length_c   1.000
_cell.angle_alpha   90.00
_cell.angle_beta   90.00
_cell.angle_gamma   90.00
#
_symmetry.space_group_name_H-M   'P 1'
#
loop_
_entity.id
_entity.type
_entity.pdbx_description
1 polymer ?
#
loop_
_entity_poly.entity_id
_entity_poly.type
_entity_poly.pdbx_seq_one_letter_code
_entity_poly.pdbx_strand_id
1 'polypeptide(L)'
;MFGSLFFSCSVMAANGTLAPTVVPMVNGGQASIAISNTSPNLFTVPGDRIIAVNSLDGALTNNEQTASGGVVVATVNKKPFTFILETERGLNLSIQAVPREGAGRTIQLVSDLRGTGEEAGAWETSMPYESLLVTISQAVRGGKLPAGWYQVPVTKETLQAPAGLSSVADAVWTGNHLKMVRFAVENKTLSALNIRESDFWQPGTRAVMFSQPASQLLAGARMDVYVIRDGEGN
;
A
#
# COMPACT_ATOMS: atom_id res chain seq x y z
N MET A 1 40.28 -53.73 -20.94
CA MET A 1 39.46 -53.38 -19.77
C MET A 1 40.37 -52.55 -18.87
N PHE A 2 40.15 -51.27 -18.53
CA PHE A 2 38.94 -50.51 -18.22
C PHE A 2 39.14 -49.04 -18.61
N GLY A 3 38.12 -48.40 -19.18
CA GLY A 3 38.01 -46.94 -19.23
C GLY A 3 37.34 -46.43 -17.96
N SER A 4 37.75 -45.25 -17.49
CA SER A 4 37.00 -44.50 -16.48
C SER A 4 36.99 -43.04 -16.87
N LEU A 5 35.81 -42.60 -17.32
CA LEU A 5 35.49 -41.23 -17.69
C LEU A 5 34.76 -40.61 -16.49
N PHE A 6 35.40 -39.68 -15.80
CA PHE A 6 34.77 -38.92 -14.71
C PHE A 6 33.91 -37.80 -15.30
N PHE A 7 32.58 -37.96 -15.25
CA PHE A 7 31.64 -36.86 -15.48
C PHE A 7 31.42 -36.11 -14.17
N SER A 8 31.87 -34.85 -14.09
CA SER A 8 31.50 -33.94 -13.02
C SER A 8 30.17 -33.27 -13.38
N CYS A 9 29.09 -33.64 -12.70
CA CYS A 9 27.83 -32.92 -12.76
C CYS A 9 27.93 -31.63 -11.93
N SER A 10 27.99 -30.48 -12.61
CA SER A 10 27.78 -29.19 -11.97
C SER A 10 26.30 -29.06 -11.57
N VAL A 11 26.02 -29.02 -10.27
CA VAL A 11 24.69 -28.67 -9.76
C VAL A 11 24.48 -27.16 -9.98
N MET A 12 23.62 -26.79 -10.92
CA MET A 12 23.13 -25.42 -11.02
C MET A 12 22.08 -25.18 -9.93
N ALA A 13 22.38 -24.31 -8.97
CA ALA A 13 21.38 -23.79 -8.05
C ALA A 13 20.41 -22.89 -8.82
N ALA A 14 19.18 -23.35 -9.03
CA ALA A 14 18.11 -22.51 -9.52
C ALA A 14 17.65 -21.58 -8.39
N ASN A 15 18.04 -20.31 -8.45
CA ASN A 15 17.45 -19.25 -7.62
C ASN A 15 16.02 -18.97 -8.10
N GLY A 16 15.09 -19.85 -7.75
CA GLY A 16 13.66 -19.60 -7.93
C GLY A 16 13.18 -18.58 -6.90
N THR A 17 12.70 -17.43 -7.36
CA THR A 17 11.95 -16.50 -6.52
C THR A 17 10.64 -17.17 -6.09
N LEU A 18 10.42 -17.33 -4.78
CA LEU A 18 9.17 -17.89 -4.28
C LEU A 18 8.06 -16.84 -4.40
N ALA A 19 6.99 -17.19 -5.11
CA ALA A 19 5.83 -16.33 -5.23
C ALA A 19 5.16 -16.10 -3.86
N PRO A 20 4.61 -14.90 -3.59
CA PRO A 20 3.84 -14.65 -2.38
C PRO A 20 2.66 -15.62 -2.24
N THR A 21 2.44 -16.12 -1.03
CA THR A 21 1.25 -16.89 -0.70
C THR A 21 0.10 -15.93 -0.44
N VAL A 22 -0.95 -15.99 -1.26
CA VAL A 22 -2.13 -15.15 -1.13
C VAL A 22 -3.16 -15.85 -0.26
N VAL A 23 -3.64 -15.18 0.79
CA VAL A 23 -4.63 -15.70 1.73
C VAL A 23 -5.80 -14.71 1.80
N PRO A 24 -7.00 -15.09 1.33
CA PRO A 24 -8.17 -14.24 1.48
C PRO A 24 -8.60 -14.18 2.95
N MET A 25 -8.90 -13.00 3.44
CA MET A 25 -9.38 -12.76 4.80
C MET A 25 -10.57 -11.80 4.79
N VAL A 26 -11.28 -11.74 5.91
CA VAL A 26 -12.31 -10.74 6.20
C VAL A 26 -11.98 -10.09 7.54
N ASN A 27 -12.48 -8.89 7.80
CA ASN A 27 -12.27 -8.24 9.09
C ASN A 27 -12.81 -9.11 10.25
N GLY A 28 -12.00 -9.31 11.29
CA GLY A 28 -12.31 -10.22 12.41
C GLY A 28 -12.19 -11.71 12.10
N GLY A 29 -11.85 -12.07 10.85
CA GLY A 29 -11.67 -13.44 10.41
C GLY A 29 -10.38 -14.08 10.92
N GLN A 30 -10.35 -15.42 10.91
CA GLN A 30 -9.17 -16.21 11.25
C GLN A 30 -8.70 -17.07 10.07
N ALA A 31 -7.40 -17.08 9.80
CA ALA A 31 -6.77 -17.93 8.80
C ALA A 31 -5.67 -18.80 9.40
N SER A 32 -5.59 -20.07 8.98
CA SER A 32 -4.50 -20.97 9.36
C SER A 32 -3.39 -20.93 8.31
N ILE A 33 -2.19 -20.50 8.70
CA ILE A 33 -1.11 -20.19 7.76
C ILE A 33 0.17 -20.89 8.19
N ALA A 34 0.77 -21.65 7.26
CA ALA A 34 2.07 -22.25 7.48
C ALA A 34 3.17 -21.17 7.41
N ILE A 35 3.94 -21.03 8.49
CA ILE A 35 5.05 -20.09 8.59
C ILE A 35 6.36 -20.82 8.88
N SER A 36 7.49 -20.25 8.47
CA SER A 36 8.80 -20.78 8.83
C SER A 36 9.13 -20.50 10.30
N ASN A 37 9.68 -21.50 11.00
CA ASN A 37 10.29 -21.32 12.32
C ASN A 37 11.83 -21.31 12.30
N THR A 38 12.42 -21.40 11.10
CA THR A 38 13.87 -21.37 10.87
C THR A 38 14.30 -20.13 10.07
N SER A 39 13.33 -19.32 9.62
CA SER A 39 13.56 -18.12 8.84
C SER A 39 12.44 -17.09 9.07
N PRO A 40 12.70 -15.78 8.94
CA PRO A 40 11.68 -14.75 9.05
C PRO A 40 10.59 -14.88 7.99
N ASN A 41 9.37 -14.44 8.31
CA ASN A 41 8.22 -14.44 7.41
C ASN A 41 7.71 -13.01 7.26
N LEU A 42 7.36 -12.60 6.05
CA LEU A 42 6.81 -11.27 5.77
C LEU A 42 5.30 -11.37 5.58
N PHE A 43 4.54 -10.58 6.33
CA PHE A 43 3.11 -10.39 6.15
C PHE A 43 2.86 -9.01 5.55
N THR A 44 1.95 -8.94 4.58
CA THR A 44 1.55 -7.71 3.91
C THR A 44 0.05 -7.74 3.68
N VAL A 45 -0.60 -6.58 3.81
CA VAL A 45 -2.00 -6.37 3.45
C VAL A 45 -2.00 -5.40 2.27
N PRO A 46 -2.30 -5.84 1.04
CA PRO A 46 -2.34 -4.93 -0.10
C PRO A 46 -3.34 -3.78 0.11
N GLY A 47 -2.92 -2.54 -0.15
CA GLY A 47 -3.78 -1.35 0.01
C GLY A 47 -3.93 -0.87 1.47
N ASP A 48 -3.16 -1.43 2.40
CA ASP A 48 -3.24 -1.14 3.84
C ASP A 48 -1.86 -1.26 4.52
N ARG A 49 -1.74 -0.77 5.74
CA ARG A 49 -0.53 -0.84 6.57
C ARG A 49 -0.82 -1.59 7.85
N ILE A 50 -0.02 -2.61 8.15
CA ILE A 50 -0.02 -3.25 9.46
C ILE A 50 0.65 -2.28 10.45
N ILE A 51 -0.03 -1.97 11.55
CA ILE A 51 0.44 -1.04 12.57
C ILE A 51 0.73 -1.72 13.90
N ALA A 52 0.10 -2.86 14.18
CA ALA A 52 0.35 -3.62 15.40
C ALA A 52 0.32 -5.13 15.16
N VAL A 53 1.09 -5.84 15.98
CA VAL A 53 1.09 -7.30 16.07
C VAL A 53 0.93 -7.67 17.54
N ASN A 54 -0.13 -8.42 17.84
CA ASN A 54 -0.41 -8.86 19.20
C ASN A 54 -0.36 -10.39 19.26
N SER A 55 0.53 -10.92 20.10
CA SER A 55 0.71 -12.36 20.29
C SER A 55 0.95 -12.66 21.76
N LEU A 56 0.66 -13.89 22.19
CA LEU A 56 1.05 -14.35 23.53
C LEU A 56 2.57 -14.23 23.73
N ASP A 57 2.99 -13.89 24.95
CA ASP A 57 4.40 -13.72 25.30
C ASP A 57 5.23 -14.95 24.92
N GLY A 58 6.33 -14.72 24.20
CA GLY A 58 7.23 -15.77 23.73
C GLY A 58 6.77 -16.53 22.49
N ALA A 59 5.60 -16.23 21.93
CA ALA A 59 5.14 -16.85 20.68
C ALA A 59 5.91 -16.35 19.46
N LEU A 60 6.23 -15.06 19.42
CA LEU A 60 7.10 -14.42 18.43
C LEU A 60 8.42 -14.04 19.09
N THR A 61 9.53 -14.33 18.41
CA THR A 61 10.87 -13.90 18.84
C THR A 61 11.24 -12.54 18.29
N ASN A 62 10.64 -12.13 17.17
CA ASN A 62 10.77 -10.80 16.60
C ASN A 62 9.50 -10.45 15.83
N ASN A 63 9.12 -9.17 15.88
CA ASN A 63 8.17 -8.54 14.97
C ASN A 63 8.72 -7.15 14.59
N GLU A 64 8.86 -6.89 13.30
CA GLU A 64 9.44 -5.64 12.80
C GLU A 64 8.56 -5.07 11.69
N GLN A 65 8.11 -3.83 11.87
CA GLN A 65 7.31 -3.14 10.86
C GLN A 65 8.19 -2.67 9.69
N THR A 66 7.73 -2.88 8.47
CA THR A 66 8.44 -2.44 7.27
C THR A 66 8.01 -1.04 6.85
N ALA A 67 8.89 -0.30 6.17
CA ALA A 67 8.55 1.01 5.60
C ALA A 67 7.37 0.91 4.60
N SER A 68 7.26 -0.21 3.88
CA SER A 68 6.19 -0.52 2.94
C SER A 68 4.84 -0.89 3.58
N GLY A 69 4.76 -0.95 4.91
CA GLY A 69 3.52 -1.23 5.65
C GLY A 69 3.20 -2.71 5.86
N GLY A 70 4.18 -3.59 5.65
CA GLY A 70 4.11 -4.98 6.08
C GLY A 70 4.75 -5.18 7.46
N VAL A 71 4.73 -6.42 7.94
CA VAL A 71 5.43 -6.81 9.17
C VAL A 71 6.23 -8.08 8.93
N VAL A 72 7.49 -8.08 9.36
CA VAL A 72 8.35 -9.26 9.40
C VAL A 72 8.20 -9.91 10.76
N VAL A 73 7.81 -11.18 10.79
CA VAL A 73 7.68 -11.97 12.03
C VAL A 73 8.64 -13.15 12.02
N ALA A 74 9.28 -13.39 13.17
CA ALA A 74 10.10 -14.56 13.41
C ALA A 74 9.56 -15.32 14.63
N THR A 75 9.63 -16.64 14.57
CA THR A 75 9.30 -17.51 15.69
C THR A 75 10.23 -18.71 15.69
N VAL A 76 10.52 -19.24 16.87
CA VAL A 76 11.18 -20.54 17.05
C VAL A 76 10.21 -21.58 17.61
N ASN A 77 8.93 -21.21 17.78
CA ASN A 77 7.91 -22.10 18.30
C ASN A 77 7.67 -23.25 17.32
N LYS A 78 7.37 -24.44 17.86
CA LYS A 78 7.07 -25.65 17.09
C LYS A 78 5.59 -26.02 17.16
N LYS A 79 4.84 -25.40 18.06
CA LYS A 79 3.40 -25.62 18.21
C LYS A 79 2.62 -24.51 17.49
N PRO A 80 1.44 -24.80 16.94
CA PRO A 80 0.57 -23.76 16.43
C PRO A 80 0.23 -22.73 17.51
N PHE A 81 0.19 -21.47 17.12
CA PHE A 81 -0.18 -20.36 18.00
C PHE A 81 -0.92 -19.29 17.21
N THR A 82 -1.60 -18.40 17.91
CA THR A 82 -2.36 -17.32 17.28
C THR A 82 -1.69 -15.98 17.57
N PHE A 83 -1.64 -15.13 16.56
CA PHE A 83 -1.35 -13.71 16.71
C PHE A 83 -2.36 -12.91 15.91
N ILE A 84 -2.58 -11.66 16.31
CA ILE A 84 -3.51 -10.72 15.68
C ILE A 84 -2.68 -9.64 15.00
N LEU A 85 -3.05 -9.32 13.77
CA LEU A 85 -2.54 -8.17 13.04
C LEU A 85 -3.61 -7.09 13.03
N GLU A 86 -3.23 -5.88 13.43
CA GLU A 86 -4.09 -4.71 13.33
C GLU A 86 -3.55 -3.80 12.24
N THR A 87 -4.43 -3.31 11.37
CA THR A 87 -4.07 -2.41 10.29
C THR A 87 -4.51 -0.99 10.56
N GLU A 88 -3.91 -0.03 9.85
CA GLU A 88 -4.24 1.39 9.91
C GLU A 88 -5.70 1.64 9.51
N ARG A 89 -6.25 0.81 8.62
CA ARG A 89 -7.66 0.81 8.21
C ARG A 89 -8.62 0.22 9.24
N GLY A 90 -8.11 -0.33 10.35
CA GLY A 90 -8.93 -0.98 11.38
C GLY A 90 -9.32 -2.43 11.05
N LEU A 91 -8.57 -3.10 10.17
CA LEU A 91 -8.70 -4.56 10.03
C LEU A 91 -8.04 -5.23 11.23
N ASN A 92 -8.76 -6.17 11.82
CA ASN A 92 -8.25 -7.08 12.85
C ASN A 92 -8.19 -8.49 12.25
N LEU A 93 -7.00 -8.93 11.88
CA LEU A 93 -6.78 -10.21 11.20
C LEU A 93 -6.18 -11.22 12.16
N SER A 94 -6.90 -12.30 12.44
CA SER A 94 -6.42 -13.37 13.32
C SER A 94 -5.65 -14.41 12.52
N ILE A 95 -4.37 -14.61 12.83
CA ILE A 95 -3.52 -15.59 12.16
C ILE A 95 -3.24 -16.74 13.10
N GLN A 96 -3.76 -17.92 12.78
CA GLN A 96 -3.32 -19.16 13.38
C GLN A 96 -2.05 -19.63 12.65
N ALA A 97 -0.90 -19.28 13.20
CA ALA A 97 0.39 -19.71 12.70
C ALA A 97 0.58 -21.22 12.91
N VAL A 98 1.00 -21.92 11.87
CA VAL A 98 1.42 -23.32 11.92
C VAL A 98 2.92 -23.38 11.57
N PRO A 99 3.81 -23.36 12.57
CA PRO A 99 5.24 -23.32 12.33
C PRO A 99 5.74 -24.60 11.65
N ARG A 100 6.60 -24.46 10.64
CA ARG A 100 7.26 -25.55 9.91
C ARG A 100 8.70 -25.19 9.58
N GLU A 101 9.58 -26.17 9.55
CA GLU A 101 10.96 -25.96 9.09
C GLU A 101 10.98 -25.66 7.59
N GLY A 102 11.79 -24.69 7.18
CA GLY A 102 11.97 -24.33 5.77
C GLY A 102 12.26 -22.86 5.53
N ALA A 103 12.24 -22.46 4.26
CA ALA A 103 12.47 -21.08 3.86
C ALA A 103 11.35 -20.14 4.36
N GLY A 104 11.73 -18.91 4.69
CA GLY A 104 10.81 -17.83 5.00
C GLY A 104 9.84 -17.57 3.86
N ARG A 105 8.62 -17.14 4.19
CA ARG A 105 7.57 -16.89 3.19
C ARG A 105 7.11 -15.45 3.23
N THR A 106 6.71 -14.95 2.07
CA THR A 106 5.93 -13.72 1.94
C THR A 106 4.45 -14.10 1.83
N ILE A 107 3.65 -13.57 2.73
CA ILE A 107 2.21 -13.80 2.81
C ILE A 107 1.49 -12.48 2.51
N GLN A 108 0.57 -12.53 1.56
CA GLN A 108 -0.33 -11.44 1.21
C GLN A 108 -1.71 -11.77 1.75
N LEU A 109 -2.14 -11.01 2.75
CA LEU A 109 -3.48 -11.12 3.32
C LEU A 109 -4.39 -10.20 2.50
N VAL A 110 -5.22 -10.80 1.66
CA VAL A 110 -6.14 -10.05 0.81
C VAL A 110 -7.48 -10.01 1.53
N SER A 111 -7.77 -8.87 2.14
CA SER A 111 -9.12 -8.58 2.63
C SER A 111 -9.86 -7.75 1.60
N ASP A 112 -11.17 -7.95 1.47
CA ASP A 112 -11.98 -6.84 1.02
C ASP A 112 -11.84 -5.74 2.09
N LEU A 113 -11.40 -4.55 1.71
CA LEU A 113 -11.32 -3.41 2.64
C LEU A 113 -12.74 -2.90 3.01
N ARG A 114 -13.79 -3.66 2.67
CA ARG A 114 -15.18 -3.39 2.95
C ARG A 114 -15.40 -3.47 4.46
N GLY A 115 -15.93 -2.40 5.04
CA GLY A 115 -16.03 -2.23 6.49
C GLY A 115 -14.82 -1.56 7.15
N THR A 116 -13.81 -1.16 6.37
CA THR A 116 -12.77 -0.23 6.83
C THR A 116 -13.07 1.19 6.38
N GLY A 117 -12.76 2.18 7.23
CA GLY A 117 -13.12 3.57 6.95
C GLY A 117 -14.63 3.82 7.02
N GLU A 118 -15.38 3.14 7.89
CA GLU A 118 -16.80 3.44 8.12
C GLU A 118 -17.01 4.89 8.55
N GLU A 119 -16.12 5.44 9.38
CA GLU A 119 -16.12 6.85 9.73
C GLU A 119 -15.93 7.75 8.50
N ALA A 120 -14.99 7.39 7.62
CA ALA A 120 -14.80 8.09 6.35
C ALA A 120 -16.01 7.95 5.43
N GLY A 121 -16.66 6.79 5.38
CA GLY A 121 -17.86 6.54 4.59
C GLY A 121 -19.07 7.34 5.10
N ALA A 122 -19.28 7.37 6.41
CA ALA A 122 -20.30 8.20 7.04
C ALA A 122 -20.04 9.69 6.77
N TRP A 123 -18.79 10.11 6.83
CA TRP A 123 -18.39 11.48 6.47
C TRP A 123 -18.60 11.78 4.97
N GLU A 124 -18.18 10.89 4.08
CA GLU A 124 -18.33 11.03 2.62
C GLU A 124 -19.80 11.07 2.18
N THR A 125 -20.67 10.30 2.82
CA THR A 125 -22.11 10.25 2.53
C THR A 125 -22.92 11.32 3.25
N SER A 126 -22.31 12.06 4.17
CA SER A 126 -23.00 13.13 4.91
C SER A 126 -23.30 14.38 4.07
N MET A 127 -22.71 14.49 2.88
CA MET A 127 -22.85 15.66 2.01
C MET A 127 -23.01 15.30 0.54
N PRO A 128 -23.60 16.19 -0.28
CA PRO A 128 -23.68 15.99 -1.73
C PRO A 128 -22.30 15.83 -2.37
N TYR A 129 -22.23 15.03 -3.44
CA TYR A 129 -20.96 14.63 -4.07
C TYR A 129 -20.08 15.80 -4.52
N GLU A 130 -20.65 16.84 -5.12
CA GLU A 130 -19.87 18.02 -5.55
C GLU A 130 -19.29 18.77 -4.35
N SER A 131 -20.05 18.87 -3.26
CA SER A 131 -19.60 19.48 -2.01
C SER A 131 -18.52 18.63 -1.32
N LEU A 132 -18.61 17.30 -1.45
CA LEU A 132 -17.59 16.38 -0.94
C LEU A 132 -16.22 16.64 -1.59
N LEU A 133 -16.16 16.70 -2.92
CA LEU A 133 -14.90 16.93 -3.63
C LEU A 133 -14.25 18.27 -3.27
N VAL A 134 -15.06 19.32 -3.13
CA VAL A 134 -14.58 20.64 -2.69
C VAL A 134 -14.06 20.58 -1.25
N THR A 135 -14.79 19.93 -0.35
CA THR A 135 -14.43 19.83 1.07
C THR A 135 -13.13 19.04 1.27
N ILE A 136 -12.97 17.90 0.59
CA ILE A 136 -11.72 17.12 0.60
C ILE A 136 -10.55 18.00 0.14
N SER A 137 -10.73 18.68 -0.98
CA SER A 137 -9.73 19.56 -1.58
C SER A 137 -9.30 20.68 -0.62
N GLN A 138 -10.26 21.30 0.08
CA GLN A 138 -9.98 22.35 1.06
C GLN A 138 -9.31 21.83 2.33
N ALA A 139 -9.78 20.70 2.87
CA ALA A 139 -9.26 20.11 4.10
C ALA A 139 -7.76 19.80 3.94
N VAL A 140 -7.40 19.18 2.82
CA VAL A 140 -6.04 18.74 2.53
C VAL A 140 -5.11 19.91 2.26
N ARG A 141 -5.58 20.93 1.54
CA ARG A 141 -4.84 22.19 1.38
C ARG A 141 -4.59 22.88 2.73
N GLY A 142 -5.52 22.74 3.67
CA GLY A 142 -5.37 23.20 5.05
C GLY A 142 -4.53 22.29 5.95
N GLY A 143 -3.98 21.18 5.42
CA GLY A 143 -3.21 20.21 6.19
C GLY A 143 -4.03 19.37 7.17
N LYS A 144 -5.36 19.40 7.08
CA LYS A 144 -6.26 18.64 7.94
C LYS A 144 -6.91 17.52 7.13
N LEU A 145 -6.73 16.28 7.56
CA LEU A 145 -7.42 15.16 6.93
C LEU A 145 -8.91 15.15 7.29
N PRO A 146 -9.79 14.78 6.35
CA PRO A 146 -11.18 14.51 6.66
C PRO A 146 -11.34 13.40 7.72
N ALA A 147 -12.50 13.37 8.39
CA ALA A 147 -12.77 12.36 9.42
C ALA A 147 -12.68 10.94 8.82
N GLY A 148 -12.00 10.04 9.52
CA GLY A 148 -11.75 8.66 9.09
C GLY A 148 -10.80 8.48 7.90
N TRP A 149 -10.29 9.56 7.29
CA TRP A 149 -9.26 9.46 6.25
C TRP A 149 -7.88 9.31 6.88
N TYR A 150 -7.05 8.46 6.30
CA TYR A 150 -5.68 8.20 6.77
C TYR A 150 -4.71 8.15 5.58
N GLN A 151 -3.42 8.29 5.89
CA GLN A 151 -2.35 8.32 4.90
C GLN A 151 -1.81 6.91 4.67
N VAL A 152 -1.62 6.53 3.41
CA VAL A 152 -1.00 5.25 3.04
C VAL A 152 0.32 5.50 2.31
N PRO A 153 1.29 4.58 2.37
CA PRO A 153 2.53 4.72 1.61
C PRO A 153 2.23 4.76 0.10
N VAL A 154 2.99 5.59 -0.62
CA VAL A 154 3.00 5.56 -2.08
C VAL A 154 3.50 4.20 -2.54
N THR A 155 2.76 3.53 -3.42
CA THR A 155 3.14 2.23 -3.96
C THR A 155 3.22 2.26 -5.48
N LYS A 156 2.07 2.35 -6.15
CA LYS A 156 1.95 2.24 -7.61
C LYS A 156 1.23 3.43 -8.24
N GLU A 157 1.00 4.48 -7.48
CA GLU A 157 0.31 5.68 -7.95
C GLU A 157 1.12 6.39 -9.03
N THR A 158 0.53 6.47 -10.23
CA THR A 158 1.09 7.21 -11.35
C THR A 158 0.12 8.29 -11.84
N LEU A 159 0.68 9.33 -12.43
CA LEU A 159 -0.06 10.40 -13.09
C LEU A 159 0.64 10.69 -14.41
N GLN A 160 -0.08 10.60 -15.53
CA GLN A 160 0.45 11.07 -16.81
C GLN A 160 0.46 12.58 -16.76
N ALA A 161 1.66 13.13 -16.85
CA ALA A 161 1.86 14.56 -16.98
C ALA A 161 1.98 14.92 -18.48
N PRO A 162 1.59 16.14 -18.86
CA PRO A 162 1.87 16.72 -20.17
C PRO A 162 3.35 16.63 -20.57
N ALA A 163 3.61 16.66 -21.87
CA ALA A 163 4.97 16.61 -22.40
C ALA A 163 5.84 17.73 -21.81
N GLY A 164 7.05 17.36 -21.37
CA GLY A 164 7.98 18.28 -20.71
C GLY A 164 7.80 18.38 -19.18
N LEU A 165 6.74 17.80 -18.63
CA LEU A 165 6.52 17.70 -17.18
C LEU A 165 6.88 16.31 -16.67
N SER A 166 7.50 16.23 -15.50
CA SER A 166 7.63 15.00 -14.72
C SER A 166 6.63 15.01 -13.57
N SER A 167 6.07 13.85 -13.23
CA SER A 167 5.17 13.69 -12.08
C SER A 167 5.60 12.50 -11.23
N VAL A 168 5.70 12.72 -9.92
CA VAL A 168 6.07 11.70 -8.94
C VAL A 168 5.07 11.73 -7.78
N ALA A 169 4.49 10.59 -7.43
CA ALA A 169 3.61 10.50 -6.27
C ALA A 169 4.41 10.69 -4.97
N ASP A 170 3.91 11.54 -4.09
CA ASP A 170 4.57 11.96 -2.86
C ASP A 170 3.79 11.55 -1.60
N ALA A 171 2.45 11.61 -1.67
CA ALA A 171 1.59 11.15 -0.58
C ALA A 171 0.26 10.60 -1.11
N VAL A 172 -0.31 9.64 -0.40
CA VAL A 172 -1.60 9.03 -0.72
C VAL A 172 -2.46 9.04 0.54
N TRP A 173 -3.71 9.44 0.41
CA TRP A 173 -4.71 9.34 1.46
C TRP A 173 -5.93 8.60 0.93
N THR A 174 -6.55 7.81 1.79
CA THR A 174 -7.73 7.04 1.39
C THR A 174 -8.81 7.19 2.45
N GLY A 175 -10.03 7.39 1.96
CA GLY A 175 -11.25 7.25 2.71
C GLY A 175 -11.89 5.91 2.39
N ASN A 176 -13.23 5.90 2.30
CA ASN A 176 -13.98 4.69 1.99
C ASN A 176 -14.15 4.52 0.47
N HIS A 177 -14.83 5.46 -0.18
CA HIS A 177 -15.10 5.40 -1.61
C HIS A 177 -14.11 6.19 -2.45
N LEU A 178 -13.29 7.05 -1.82
CA LEU A 178 -12.36 7.93 -2.50
C LEU A 178 -10.93 7.71 -2.02
N LYS A 179 -10.00 7.83 -2.97
CA LYS A 179 -8.56 7.93 -2.73
C LYS A 179 -8.08 9.27 -3.28
N MET A 180 -7.13 9.88 -2.61
CA MET A 180 -6.48 11.10 -3.08
C MET A 180 -4.97 10.92 -3.08
N VAL A 181 -4.32 11.42 -4.12
CA VAL A 181 -2.88 11.34 -4.29
C VAL A 181 -2.32 12.74 -4.53
N ARG A 182 -1.27 13.11 -3.80
CA ARG A 182 -0.45 14.29 -4.07
C ARG A 182 0.72 13.89 -4.97
N PHE A 183 0.83 14.55 -6.10
CA PHE A 183 1.93 14.43 -7.04
C PHE A 183 2.79 15.68 -7.05
N ALA A 184 4.10 15.48 -6.98
CA ALA A 184 5.11 16.47 -7.26
C ALA A 184 5.29 16.60 -8.78
N VAL A 185 4.79 17.69 -9.37
CA VAL A 185 4.92 17.96 -10.80
C VAL A 185 6.01 19.00 -11.04
N GLU A 186 6.96 18.71 -11.92
CA GLU A 186 8.10 19.59 -12.21
C GLU A 186 8.23 19.82 -13.72
N ASN A 187 8.47 21.07 -14.11
CA ASN A 187 8.76 21.42 -15.50
C ASN A 187 10.24 21.15 -15.80
N LYS A 188 10.51 20.13 -16.62
CA LYS A 188 11.85 19.72 -17.04
C LYS A 188 12.35 20.43 -18.29
N THR A 189 11.56 21.35 -18.86
CA THR A 189 11.95 22.13 -20.03
C THR A 189 12.65 23.42 -19.63
N LEU A 190 13.28 24.08 -20.62
CA LEU A 190 13.94 25.38 -20.46
C LEU A 190 12.98 26.58 -20.63
N SER A 191 11.69 26.33 -20.89
CA SER A 191 10.68 27.37 -21.10
C SER A 191 9.50 27.21 -20.15
N ALA A 192 8.75 28.28 -19.93
CA ALA A 192 7.48 28.18 -19.23
C ALA A 192 6.48 27.32 -20.03
N LEU A 193 5.76 26.44 -19.35
CA LEU A 193 4.69 25.63 -19.94
C LEU A 193 3.35 26.10 -19.42
N ASN A 194 2.38 26.27 -20.34
CA ASN A 194 1.00 26.47 -19.95
C ASN A 194 0.45 25.17 -19.38
N ILE A 195 -0.25 25.26 -18.26
CA ILE A 195 -0.81 24.11 -17.55
C ILE A 195 -2.25 24.39 -17.14
N ARG A 196 -3.07 23.36 -17.17
CA ARG A 196 -4.45 23.35 -16.67
C ARG A 196 -4.72 22.07 -15.92
N GLU A 197 -5.64 22.10 -14.97
CA GLU A 197 -6.02 20.91 -14.19
C GLU A 197 -6.55 19.79 -15.10
N SER A 198 -7.23 20.16 -16.20
CA SER A 198 -7.69 19.24 -17.24
C SER A 198 -6.57 18.42 -17.88
N ASP A 199 -5.35 18.94 -17.91
CA ASP A 199 -4.22 18.29 -18.59
C ASP A 199 -3.70 17.08 -17.80
N PHE A 200 -4.09 16.96 -16.53
CA PHE A 200 -3.75 15.86 -15.63
C PHE A 200 -4.92 14.89 -15.43
N TRP A 201 -6.03 15.10 -16.15
CA TRP A 201 -7.18 14.21 -16.06
C TRP A 201 -6.90 12.86 -16.73
N GLN A 202 -7.34 11.78 -16.08
CA GLN A 202 -7.24 10.42 -16.59
C GLN A 202 -8.52 9.63 -16.24
N PRO A 203 -8.81 8.50 -16.92
CA PRO A 203 -9.88 7.61 -16.51
C PRO A 203 -9.78 7.25 -15.02
N GLY A 204 -10.91 7.36 -14.30
CA GLY A 204 -10.97 7.16 -12.84
C GLY A 204 -10.63 8.40 -12.00
N THR A 205 -10.29 9.53 -12.63
CA THR A 205 -10.09 10.81 -11.94
C THR A 205 -11.43 11.49 -11.68
N ARG A 206 -11.68 11.84 -10.42
CA ARG A 206 -12.88 12.54 -9.96
C ARG A 206 -12.67 14.04 -9.82
N ALA A 207 -11.48 14.45 -9.40
CA ALA A 207 -11.08 15.84 -9.35
C ALA A 207 -9.56 15.97 -9.50
N VAL A 208 -9.12 17.08 -10.08
CA VAL A 208 -7.73 17.52 -10.09
C VAL A 208 -7.70 18.92 -9.50
N MET A 209 -6.74 19.19 -8.62
CA MET A 209 -6.55 20.49 -8.01
C MET A 209 -5.05 20.82 -7.96
N PHE A 210 -4.70 22.04 -8.31
CA PHE A 210 -3.36 22.56 -8.04
C PHE A 210 -3.24 23.08 -6.61
N SER A 211 -2.07 22.87 -6.00
CA SER A 211 -1.74 23.44 -4.69
C SER A 211 -1.94 24.95 -4.61
N GLN A 212 -1.74 25.63 -5.73
CA GLN A 212 -1.99 27.06 -5.90
C GLN A 212 -2.56 27.32 -7.30
N PRO A 213 -3.42 28.34 -7.48
CA PRO A 213 -3.89 28.71 -8.81
C PRO A 213 -2.72 29.07 -9.73
N ALA A 214 -2.54 28.32 -10.80
CA ALA A 214 -1.47 28.53 -11.77
C ALA A 214 -1.97 28.19 -13.18
N SER A 215 -1.69 29.07 -14.13
CA SER A 215 -1.89 28.81 -15.56
C SER A 215 -0.59 28.49 -16.29
N GLN A 216 0.55 28.69 -15.62
CA GLN A 216 1.89 28.46 -16.14
C GLN A 216 2.81 27.88 -15.07
N LEU A 217 3.66 26.95 -15.48
CA LEU A 217 4.76 26.43 -14.68
C LEU A 217 6.08 26.86 -15.32
N LEU A 218 6.86 27.66 -14.61
CA LEU A 218 8.16 28.17 -15.08
C LEU A 218 9.16 27.02 -15.28
N ALA A 219 10.19 27.26 -16.07
CA ALA A 219 11.28 26.30 -16.29
C ALA A 219 11.92 25.89 -14.96
N GLY A 220 12.05 24.58 -14.71
CA GLY A 220 12.59 24.02 -13.47
C GLY A 220 11.70 24.20 -12.22
N ALA A 221 10.54 24.84 -12.34
CA ALA A 221 9.64 25.02 -11.21
C ALA A 221 8.86 23.73 -10.91
N ARG A 222 8.54 23.56 -9.63
CA ARG A 222 7.74 22.45 -9.09
C ARG A 222 6.42 22.97 -8.53
N MET A 223 5.37 22.18 -8.69
CA MET A 223 4.05 22.41 -8.13
C MET A 223 3.45 21.09 -7.65
N ASP A 224 2.74 21.12 -6.54
CA ASP A 224 1.98 19.97 -6.08
C ASP A 224 0.61 19.93 -6.76
N VAL A 225 0.25 18.76 -7.29
CA VAL A 225 -1.04 18.46 -7.93
C VAL A 225 -1.74 17.37 -7.13
N TYR A 226 -2.95 17.65 -6.68
CA TYR A 226 -3.80 16.73 -5.94
C TYR A 226 -4.81 16.10 -6.89
N VAL A 227 -4.91 14.77 -6.87
CA VAL A 227 -5.82 14.01 -7.74
C VAL A 227 -6.69 13.12 -6.87
N ILE A 228 -8.01 13.34 -6.93
CA ILE A 228 -9.02 12.48 -6.29
C ILE A 228 -9.44 11.41 -7.31
N ARG A 229 -9.47 10.16 -6.86
CA ARG A 229 -9.82 8.96 -7.62
C ARG A 229 -10.79 8.11 -6.81
N ASP A 230 -11.36 7.10 -7.44
CA ASP A 230 -12.09 6.05 -6.72
C ASP A 230 -11.15 5.31 -5.76
N GLY A 231 -11.68 4.94 -4.60
CA GLY A 231 -11.00 4.13 -3.59
C GLY A 231 -10.82 2.68 -4.03
N GLU A 232 -9.89 1.96 -3.38
CA GLU A 232 -9.71 0.52 -3.60
C GLU A 232 -10.85 -0.23 -2.91
N GLY A 233 -11.87 -0.60 -3.68
CA GLY A 233 -13.06 -1.30 -3.18
C GLY A 233 -14.27 -1.37 -4.12
N ASN A 234 -14.22 -0.70 -5.29
CA ASN A 234 -15.28 -0.72 -6.31
C ASN A 234 -14.91 -1.60 -7.50
#